data_AF-A0A3C1PKC0-F1
#
_entry.id   AF-A0A3C1PKC0-F1
#
_cell.length_a   1.000
_cell.length_b   1.000
_cell.length_c   1.000
_cell.angle_alpha   90.00
_cell.angle_beta   90.00
_cell.angle_gamma   90.00
#
_symmetry.space_group_name_H-M   'P 1'
#
loop_
_entity.id
_entity.type
_entity.pdbx_description
1 polymer ?
#
loop_
_entity_poly.entity_id
_entity_poly.type
_entity_poly.pdbx_seq_one_letter_code
_entity_poly.pdbx_strand_id
1 'polypeptide(L)'
;MITKTSKTTLRKTAKRTVTKRIKRLPNELREVEVTYSQGDVVSTSMSASLTAKDIRDYFKIGRVFNIGRSGKDFLDKIVKVKILK
;
A
#
# COMPACT_ATOMS: atom_id res chain seq x y z
N MET A 1 47.35 -58.90 3.91
CA MET A 1 46.11 -59.03 3.12
C MET A 1 45.00 -58.25 3.85
N ILE A 2 44.55 -57.14 3.25
CA ILE A 2 43.28 -56.37 3.42
C ILE A 2 42.92 -55.78 4.80
N THR A 3 43.30 -54.52 5.01
CA THR A 3 42.63 -53.61 5.97
C THR A 3 41.40 -52.97 5.31
N LYS A 4 40.21 -53.21 5.85
CA LYS A 4 38.95 -52.61 5.39
C LYS A 4 38.77 -51.22 6.01
N THR A 5 39.00 -50.16 5.24
CA THR A 5 38.71 -48.78 5.62
C THR A 5 37.23 -48.48 5.37
N SER A 6 36.47 -48.29 6.45
CA SER A 6 35.06 -47.91 6.41
C SER A 6 34.89 -46.48 5.87
N LYS A 7 34.22 -46.32 4.73
CA LYS A 7 33.84 -45.01 4.19
C LYS A 7 32.61 -44.47 4.93
N THR A 8 32.82 -43.52 5.83
CA THR A 8 31.73 -42.78 6.48
C THR A 8 31.15 -41.76 5.51
N THR A 9 29.97 -42.02 4.96
CA THR A 9 29.26 -41.11 4.06
C THR A 9 28.64 -39.95 4.87
N LEU A 10 29.21 -38.76 4.75
CA LEU A 10 28.67 -37.51 5.30
C LEU A 10 27.35 -37.14 4.60
N ARG A 11 26.22 -37.29 5.31
CA ARG A 11 24.92 -36.75 4.87
C ARG A 11 24.96 -35.21 5.02
N LYS A 12 25.01 -34.49 3.90
CA LYS A 12 24.74 -33.04 3.87
C LYS A 12 23.23 -32.83 4.06
N THR A 13 22.81 -32.47 5.27
CA THR A 13 21.47 -31.94 5.52
C THR A 13 21.36 -30.56 4.89
N ALA A 14 20.63 -30.46 3.78
CA ALA A 14 20.28 -29.19 3.17
C ALA A 14 19.40 -28.38 4.13
N LYS A 15 19.98 -27.37 4.79
CA LYS A 15 19.22 -26.36 5.53
C LYS A 15 18.41 -25.57 4.51
N ARG A 16 17.10 -25.82 4.48
CA ARG A 16 16.15 -25.10 3.62
C ARG A 16 15.99 -23.69 4.20
N THR A 17 16.79 -22.75 3.73
CA THR A 17 16.69 -21.34 4.11
C THR A 17 15.36 -20.80 3.56
N VAL A 18 14.36 -20.64 4.42
CA VAL A 18 13.12 -19.95 4.06
C VAL A 18 13.45 -18.46 4.02
N THR A 19 13.86 -17.97 2.85
CA THR A 19 14.06 -16.54 2.64
C THR A 19 12.68 -15.87 2.59
N LYS A 20 12.14 -15.46 3.75
CA LYS A 20 10.96 -14.58 3.78
C LYS A 20 11.34 -13.32 3.00
N ARG A 21 10.76 -13.16 1.81
CA ARG A 21 10.94 -11.96 0.99
C ARG A 21 10.25 -10.80 1.72
N ILE A 22 11.00 -10.01 2.47
CA ILE A 22 10.49 -8.79 3.11
C ILE A 22 10.21 -7.80 1.96
N LYS A 23 8.94 -7.62 1.58
CA LYS A 23 8.55 -6.54 0.68
C LYS A 23 8.81 -5.22 1.41
N ARG A 24 9.79 -4.45 0.95
CA ARG A 24 9.98 -3.08 1.41
C ARG A 24 8.71 -2.30 1.06
N LEU A 25 8.08 -1.71 2.07
CA LEU A 25 6.98 -0.78 1.82
C LEU A 25 7.57 0.44 1.11
N PRO A 26 6.86 1.02 0.13
CA PRO A 26 7.25 2.31 -0.40
C PRO A 26 7.27 3.32 0.75
N ASN A 27 8.36 4.08 0.88
CA ASN A 27 8.55 5.05 1.96
C ASN A 27 7.81 6.38 1.71
N GLU A 28 7.29 6.59 0.50
CA GLU A 28 6.70 7.85 0.07
C GLU A 28 5.17 7.79 0.17
N LEU A 29 4.58 8.76 0.86
CA LEU A 29 3.13 8.94 0.92
C LEU A 29 2.58 9.22 -0.48
N ARG A 30 1.35 8.76 -0.70
CA ARG A 30 0.63 8.99 -1.95
C ARG A 30 -0.10 10.31 -1.89
N GLU A 31 0.10 11.18 -2.87
CA GLU A 31 -0.62 12.46 -2.93
C GLU A 31 -1.88 12.32 -3.78
N VAL A 32 -3.01 12.74 -3.24
CA VAL A 32 -4.33 12.62 -3.85
C VAL A 32 -5.01 13.97 -3.85
N GLU A 33 -5.52 14.37 -5.00
CA GLU A 33 -6.34 15.57 -5.18
C GLU A 33 -7.79 15.13 -5.41
N VAL A 34 -8.70 15.66 -4.61
CA VAL A 34 -10.13 15.38 -4.65
C VAL A 34 -10.87 16.65 -4.99
N THR A 35 -11.61 16.64 -6.09
CA THR A 35 -12.50 17.74 -6.50
C THR A 35 -13.92 17.42 -6.07
N TYR A 36 -14.57 18.41 -5.46
CA TYR A 36 -15.95 18.34 -4.99
C TYR A 36 -16.90 19.12 -5.90
N SER A 37 -18.20 18.88 -5.75
CA SER A 37 -19.21 19.38 -6.69
C SER A 37 -19.36 20.89 -6.69
N GLN A 38 -19.07 21.56 -5.56
CA GLN A 38 -19.09 23.02 -5.45
C GLN A 38 -17.80 23.69 -5.95
N GLY A 39 -16.87 22.91 -6.50
CA GLY A 39 -15.61 23.39 -7.06
C GLY A 39 -14.44 23.38 -6.06
N ASP A 40 -14.68 23.02 -4.79
CA ASP A 40 -13.63 22.84 -3.80
C ASP A 40 -12.66 21.73 -4.22
N VAL A 41 -11.37 21.95 -4.03
CA VAL A 41 -10.30 20.99 -4.31
C VAL A 41 -9.48 20.79 -3.05
N VAL A 42 -9.42 19.54 -2.58
CA VAL A 42 -8.64 19.16 -1.40
C VAL A 42 -7.49 18.26 -1.83
N SER A 43 -6.28 18.65 -1.47
CA SER A 43 -5.09 17.80 -1.59
C SER A 43 -4.81 17.12 -0.26
N THR A 44 -4.61 15.81 -0.29
CA THR A 44 -4.35 14.99 0.90
C THR A 44 -3.31 13.93 0.65
N SER A 45 -2.63 13.50 1.71
CA SER A 45 -1.62 12.45 1.67
C SER A 45 -2.19 11.16 2.25
N MET A 46 -2.01 10.06 1.53
CA MET A 46 -2.45 8.72 1.94
C MET A 46 -1.26 7.78 2.12
N SER A 47 -1.47 6.69 2.85
CA SER A 47 -0.44 5.67 3.06
C SER A 47 0.10 5.12 1.74
N ALA A 48 1.42 5.00 1.66
CA ALA A 48 2.15 4.40 0.56
C ALA A 48 1.71 2.96 0.24
N SER A 49 1.18 2.25 1.25
CA SER A 49 0.75 0.86 1.11
C SER A 49 -0.59 0.70 0.39
N LEU A 50 -1.35 1.79 0.19
CA LEU A 50 -2.65 1.74 -0.48
C LEU A 50 -2.47 1.68 -1.99
N THR A 51 -3.16 0.73 -2.61
CA THR A 51 -3.20 0.65 -4.06
C THR A 51 -4.01 1.81 -4.64
N ALA A 52 -3.80 2.12 -5.93
CA ALA A 52 -4.64 3.11 -6.62
C ALA A 52 -6.13 2.72 -6.60
N LYS A 53 -6.45 1.43 -6.54
CA LYS A 53 -7.82 0.94 -6.40
C LYS A 53 -8.38 1.29 -5.02
N ASP A 54 -7.65 1.03 -3.95
CA ASP A 54 -8.08 1.34 -2.58
C ASP A 54 -8.38 2.84 -2.41
N ILE A 55 -7.51 3.69 -2.96
CA ILE A 55 -7.68 5.15 -2.93
C ILE A 55 -8.94 5.58 -3.70
N ARG A 56 -9.16 5.04 -4.90
CA ARG A 56 -10.34 5.35 -5.72
C ARG A 56 -11.64 4.82 -5.12
N ASP A 57 -11.58 3.69 -4.43
CA ASP A 57 -12.74 3.12 -3.73
C ASP A 57 -13.09 3.93 -2.47
N TYR A 58 -12.07 4.40 -1.72
CA TYR A 58 -12.28 5.30 -0.60
C TYR A 58 -12.92 6.63 -1.05
N PHE A 59 -12.32 7.28 -2.04
CA PHE A 59 -12.80 8.52 -2.66
C PHE A 59 -13.70 8.28 -3.88
N LYS A 60 -14.61 7.31 -3.79
CA LYS A 60 -15.48 6.97 -4.93
C LYS A 60 -16.27 8.20 -5.39
N ILE A 61 -16.29 8.43 -6.71
CA ILE A 61 -17.10 9.50 -7.31
C ILE A 61 -18.57 9.31 -6.90
N GLY A 62 -19.22 10.40 -6.47
CA GLY A 62 -20.57 10.38 -5.94
C GLY A 62 -20.67 10.19 -4.42
N ARG A 63 -19.58 9.80 -3.74
CA ARG A 63 -19.52 9.73 -2.28
C ARG A 63 -19.48 11.13 -1.68
N VAL A 64 -20.13 11.31 -0.54
CA VAL A 64 -20.22 12.58 0.19
C VAL A 64 -19.23 12.57 1.35
N PHE A 65 -18.49 13.66 1.52
CA PHE A 65 -17.57 13.87 2.63
C PHE A 65 -17.84 15.21 3.30
N ASN A 66 -17.62 15.26 4.61
CA ASN A 66 -17.54 16.51 5.33
C ASN A 66 -16.17 17.14 5.08
N ILE A 67 -16.13 18.27 4.40
CA ILE A 67 -14.90 19.02 4.14
C ILE A 67 -14.70 20.20 5.09
N GLY A 68 -15.71 20.50 5.92
CA GLY A 68 -15.68 21.61 6.88
C GLY A 68 -15.62 22.98 6.20
N ARG A 69 -16.51 23.90 6.59
CA ARG A 69 -16.46 25.27 6.08
C ARG A 69 -16.86 26.25 7.17
N SER A 70 -15.95 27.17 7.49
CA SER A 70 -16.17 28.21 8.50
C SER A 70 -16.64 27.67 9.87
N GLY A 71 -16.04 26.57 10.32
CA GLY A 71 -16.37 25.94 11.61
C GLY A 71 -17.68 25.17 11.64
N LYS A 72 -18.29 24.91 10.48
CA LYS A 72 -19.52 24.10 10.35
C LYS A 72 -19.26 22.89 9.47
N ASP A 73 -20.08 21.86 9.68
CA ASP A 73 -20.13 20.72 8.80
C ASP A 73 -20.59 21.16 7.41
N PHE A 74 -19.83 20.74 6.40
CA PHE A 74 -20.14 21.00 5.01
C PHE A 74 -19.94 19.71 4.23
N LEU A 75 -21.05 19.07 3.90
CA LEU A 75 -21.09 17.82 3.17
C LEU A 75 -21.11 18.10 1.67
N ASP A 76 -20.08 17.67 0.95
CA ASP A 76 -20.02 17.80 -0.50
C ASP A 76 -19.67 16.45 -1.17
N LYS A 77 -20.17 16.30 -2.39
CA LYS A 77 -20.03 15.12 -3.23
C LYS A 77 -18.75 15.20 -4.05
N ILE A 78 -18.00 14.10 -4.09
CA ILE A 78 -16.82 13.97 -4.94
C ILE A 78 -17.23 13.86 -6.41
N VAL A 79 -16.60 14.67 -7.26
CA VAL A 79 -16.79 14.62 -8.73
C VAL A 79 -15.55 14.11 -9.45
N LYS A 80 -14.36 14.26 -8.87
CA LYS A 80 -13.10 13.83 -9.50
C LYS A 80 -12.06 13.47 -8.44
N VAL A 81 -11.24 12.47 -8.75
CA VAL A 81 -10.09 12.09 -7.95
C VAL A 81 -8.88 11.94 -8.87
N LYS A 82 -7.77 12.56 -8.50
CA LYS A 82 -6.49 12.44 -9.19
C LYS A 82 -5.43 12.00 -8.21
N ILE A 83 -4.69 10.95 -8.54
CA ILE A 83 -3.55 10.53 -7.73
C ILE A 83 -2.29 11.07 -8.41
N LEU A 84 -1.52 11.88 -7.69
CA LEU A 84 -0.41 12.68 -8.22
C LEU A 84 0.90 11.89 -8.23
N LYS A 85 1.18 11.16 -7.15
CA LYS A 85 2.31 10.22 -7.02
C LYS A 85 1.90 9.03 -6.15
#